data_AF-Q792T4-F1
#
_entry.id   AF-Q792T4-F1
#
_cell.length_a   1.000
_cell.length_b   1.000
_cell.length_c   1.000
_cell.angle_alpha   90.00
_cell.angle_beta   90.00
_cell.angle_gamma   90.00
#
_symmetry.space_group_name_H-M   'P 1'
#
loop_
_entity.id
_entity.type
_entity.pdbx_description
1 polymer ?
#
loop_
_entity_poly.entity_id
_entity_poly.type
_entity_poly.pdbx_seq_one_letter_code
_entity_poly.pdbx_strand_id
1 'polypeptide(L)'
;MLGVFLLGVLAPAGLGISALAKLQPKGSQCVGNECFALFQDPVTFLDASQACQRLQGHLMTVRSSVAADVISLLVSDSSMDSRPWIGLQLPQGCGDPVHLGPLRGFQWVTGDNHTSYSRWARPNDQSPPLCGPLCV
;
A
#
# COMPACT_ATOMS: atom_id res chain seq x y z
N MET A 1 42.87 29.87 -41.52
CA MET A 1 42.44 29.97 -40.11
C MET A 1 40.93 29.73 -40.09
N LEU A 2 40.52 28.48 -39.93
CA LEU A 2 39.13 28.02 -40.03
C LEU A 2 38.44 28.25 -38.67
N GLY A 3 37.49 29.18 -38.60
CA GLY A 3 36.73 29.46 -37.37
C GLY A 3 35.53 28.52 -37.24
N VAL A 4 35.60 27.57 -36.32
CA VAL A 4 34.51 26.63 -36.00
C VAL A 4 33.47 27.36 -35.13
N PHE A 5 32.29 27.61 -35.67
CA PHE A 5 31.12 28.06 -34.91
C PHE A 5 30.49 26.84 -34.20
N LEU A 6 30.73 26.72 -32.89
CA LEU A 6 30.05 25.73 -32.04
C LEU A 6 28.65 26.25 -31.70
N LEU A 7 27.63 25.72 -32.40
CA LEU A 7 26.23 25.86 -32.02
C LEU A 7 25.98 25.05 -30.75
N GLY A 8 25.92 25.74 -29.61
CA GLY A 8 25.48 25.15 -28.35
C GLY A 8 24.00 24.80 -28.41
N VAL A 9 23.68 23.51 -28.45
CA VAL A 9 22.30 23.02 -28.33
C VAL A 9 21.88 23.18 -26.88
N LEU A 10 20.98 24.13 -26.59
CA LEU A 10 20.21 24.10 -25.34
C LEU A 10 19.27 22.90 -25.42
N ALA A 11 19.65 21.79 -24.81
CA ALA A 11 18.70 20.74 -24.48
C ALA A 11 17.73 21.31 -23.44
N PRO A 12 16.42 21.43 -23.73
CA PRO A 12 15.48 21.69 -22.67
C PRO A 12 15.55 20.48 -21.74
N ALA A 13 16.03 20.70 -20.52
CA ALA A 13 15.82 19.77 -19.43
C ALA A 13 14.31 19.62 -19.33
N GLY A 14 13.78 18.54 -19.92
CA GLY A 14 12.40 18.14 -19.71
C GLY A 14 12.24 17.99 -18.21
N LEU A 15 11.62 18.98 -17.58
CA LEU A 15 11.04 18.82 -16.27
C LEU A 15 10.08 17.66 -16.43
N GLY A 16 10.54 16.47 -16.04
CA GLY A 16 9.67 15.35 -15.78
C GLY A 16 8.74 15.83 -14.68
N ILE A 17 7.61 16.39 -15.08
CA ILE A 17 6.50 16.70 -14.20
C ILE A 17 6.13 15.32 -13.67
N SER A 18 6.68 15.01 -12.51
CA SER A 18 6.36 13.81 -11.79
C SER A 18 4.84 13.85 -11.70
N ALA A 19 4.18 12.81 -12.20
CA ALA A 19 2.74 12.63 -12.03
C ALA A 19 2.45 12.34 -10.55
N LEU A 20 2.89 13.24 -9.68
CA LEU A 20 2.29 13.51 -8.40
C LEU A 20 1.04 14.33 -8.74
N ALA A 21 0.06 13.66 -9.37
CA ALA A 21 -1.31 13.99 -9.07
C ALA A 21 -1.36 13.99 -7.53
N LYS A 22 -1.57 15.18 -6.98
CA LYS A 22 -1.55 15.48 -5.56
C LYS A 22 -2.50 14.49 -4.90
N LEU A 23 -1.98 13.41 -4.32
CA LEU A 23 -2.77 12.47 -3.52
C LEU A 23 -3.35 13.30 -2.38
N GLN A 24 -4.61 13.66 -2.51
CA GLN A 24 -5.30 14.47 -1.52
C GLN A 24 -6.03 13.52 -0.58
N PRO A 25 -5.76 13.58 0.74
CA PRO A 25 -6.47 12.75 1.69
C PRO A 25 -7.94 13.17 1.70
N LYS A 26 -8.83 12.18 1.69
CA LYS A 26 -10.28 12.37 1.79
C LYS A 26 -10.75 12.42 3.23
N GLY A 27 -10.00 11.80 4.12
CA GLY A 27 -10.18 11.88 5.56
C GLY A 27 -8.88 11.50 6.26
N SER A 28 -8.75 11.93 7.51
CA SER A 28 -7.63 11.57 8.37
C SER A 28 -8.08 11.42 9.82
N GLN A 29 -7.48 10.48 10.53
CA GLN A 29 -7.75 10.22 11.94
C GLN A 29 -6.43 9.95 12.66
N CYS A 30 -6.24 10.55 13.82
CA CYS A 30 -5.11 10.26 14.69
C CYS A 30 -5.58 9.56 15.97
N VAL A 31 -4.78 8.62 16.45
CA VAL A 31 -4.96 7.92 17.72
C VAL A 31 -3.61 7.88 18.43
N GLY A 32 -3.50 8.59 19.55
CA GLY A 32 -2.22 8.78 20.23
C GLY A 32 -1.22 9.49 19.31
N ASN A 33 -0.11 8.83 19.02
CA ASN A 33 0.98 9.37 18.19
C ASN A 33 0.94 8.86 16.73
N GLU A 34 -0.07 8.08 16.38
CA GLU A 34 -0.21 7.54 15.02
C GLU A 34 -1.34 8.27 14.29
N CYS A 35 -1.10 8.65 13.04
CA CYS A 35 -2.07 9.31 12.19
C CYS A 35 -2.27 8.51 10.90
N PHE A 36 -3.52 8.39 10.49
CA PHE A 36 -3.96 7.61 9.35
C PHE A 36 -4.70 8.52 8.38
N ALA A 37 -4.53 8.31 7.08
CA ALA A 37 -5.20 9.08 6.05
C ALA A 37 -5.74 8.14 4.96
N LEU A 38 -6.96 8.42 4.50
CA LEU A 38 -7.61 7.69 3.41
C LEU A 38 -7.42 8.44 2.10
N PHE A 39 -6.88 7.74 1.10
CA PHE A 39 -6.76 8.22 -0.28
C PHE A 39 -7.68 7.38 -1.16
N GLN A 40 -8.42 8.01 -2.07
CA GLN A 40 -9.43 7.34 -2.91
C GLN A 40 -8.99 7.17 -4.37
N ASP A 41 -7.83 7.70 -4.74
CA ASP A 41 -7.34 7.59 -6.11
C ASP A 41 -7.08 6.11 -6.46
N PRO A 42 -7.60 5.60 -7.60
CA PRO A 42 -7.43 4.22 -7.99
C PRO A 42 -5.98 4.00 -8.45
N VAL A 43 -5.18 3.35 -7.61
CA VAL A 43 -3.77 3.06 -7.87
C VAL A 43 -3.42 1.61 -7.53
N THR A 44 -2.31 1.12 -8.06
CA THR A 44 -1.79 -0.21 -7.71
C THR A 44 -1.34 -0.24 -6.24
N PHE A 45 -1.25 -1.44 -5.66
CA PHE A 45 -0.69 -1.62 -4.32
C PHE A 45 0.74 -1.03 -4.21
N LEU A 46 1.57 -1.23 -5.24
CA LEU A 46 2.95 -0.73 -5.27
C LEU A 46 2.97 0.80 -5.24
N ASP A 47 2.16 1.46 -6.08
CA ASP A 47 2.09 2.92 -6.14
C ASP A 47 1.57 3.51 -4.82
N ALA A 48 0.56 2.88 -4.21
CA ALA A 48 0.03 3.28 -2.91
C ALA A 48 1.09 3.15 -1.79
N SER A 49 1.84 2.04 -1.78
CA SER A 49 2.94 1.82 -0.84
C SER A 49 4.03 2.88 -0.97
N GLN A 50 4.48 3.15 -2.20
CA GLN A 50 5.47 4.18 -2.48
C GLN A 50 4.98 5.59 -2.13
N ALA A 51 3.68 5.88 -2.34
CA ALA A 51 3.09 7.15 -1.94
C ALA A 51 3.15 7.35 -0.42
N CYS A 52 2.77 6.34 0.37
CA CYS A 52 2.87 6.42 1.83
C CYS A 52 4.33 6.55 2.29
N GLN A 53 5.26 5.84 1.67
CA GLN A 53 6.70 5.96 1.97
C GLN A 53 7.24 7.37 1.71
N ARG A 54 6.84 8.01 0.61
CA ARG A 54 7.22 9.40 0.29
C ARG A 54 6.66 10.40 1.30
N LEU A 55 5.56 10.08 1.98
CA LEU A 55 4.99 10.84 3.08
C LEU A 55 5.60 10.47 4.45
N GLN A 56 6.74 9.78 4.46
CA GLN A 56 7.43 9.31 5.67
C GLN A 56 6.59 8.35 6.53
N GLY A 57 5.67 7.62 5.89
CA GLY A 57 4.86 6.57 6.52
C GLY A 57 4.91 5.27 5.75
N HIS A 58 3.87 4.46 5.90
CA HIS A 58 3.66 3.23 5.15
C HIS A 58 2.16 2.96 5.02
N LEU A 59 1.77 2.03 4.15
CA LEU A 59 0.38 1.57 4.12
C LEU A 59 -0.03 1.07 5.52
N MET A 60 -1.24 1.41 5.95
CA MET A 60 -1.72 1.14 7.30
C MET A 60 -1.61 -0.35 7.66
N THR A 61 -1.04 -0.64 8.83
CA THR A 61 -1.01 -2.01 9.38
C THR A 61 -2.13 -2.15 10.41
N VAL A 62 -3.00 -3.15 10.24
CA VAL A 62 -4.19 -3.33 11.08
C VAL A 62 -3.92 -4.44 12.10
N ARG A 63 -3.20 -4.07 13.17
CA ARG A 63 -2.63 -5.01 14.15
C ARG A 63 -3.49 -5.28 15.39
N SER A 64 -4.54 -4.48 15.57
CA SER A 64 -5.42 -4.49 16.73
C SER A 64 -6.85 -4.14 16.33
N SER A 65 -7.81 -4.42 17.22
CA SER A 65 -9.20 -3.98 17.05
C SER A 65 -9.32 -2.46 16.99
N VAL A 66 -8.53 -1.73 17.77
CA VAL A 66 -8.50 -0.25 17.75
C VAL A 66 -8.10 0.26 16.37
N ALA A 67 -7.06 -0.30 15.75
CA ALA A 67 -6.68 0.05 14.39
C ALA A 67 -7.79 -0.32 13.37
N ALA A 68 -8.50 -1.42 13.61
CA ALA A 68 -9.63 -1.83 12.77
C ALA A 68 -10.84 -0.88 12.89
N ASP A 69 -11.04 -0.26 14.05
CA ASP A 69 -12.10 0.73 14.24
C ASP A 69 -11.76 2.05 13.54
N VAL A 70 -10.49 2.47 13.58
CA VAL A 70 -10.03 3.66 12.85
C VAL A 70 -10.28 3.56 11.35
N ILE A 71 -9.93 2.42 10.73
CA ILE A 71 -10.21 2.23 9.30
C ILE A 71 -11.72 2.20 9.02
N SER A 72 -12.53 1.59 9.91
CA SER A 72 -13.98 1.62 9.79
C SER A 72 -14.53 3.05 9.81
N LEU A 73 -14.05 3.91 10.71
CA LEU A 73 -14.45 5.33 10.76
C LEU A 73 -14.08 6.08 9.47
N LEU A 74 -12.85 5.91 8.99
CA LEU A 74 -12.38 6.56 7.77
C LEU A 74 -13.15 6.11 6.52
N VAL A 75 -13.52 4.83 6.44
CA VAL A 75 -14.29 4.28 5.32
C VAL A 75 -15.77 4.65 5.41
N SER A 76 -16.36 4.69 6.61
CA SER A 76 -17.77 5.06 6.79
C SER A 76 -18.05 6.53 6.42
N ASP A 77 -17.07 7.42 6.63
CA ASP A 77 -17.18 8.82 6.20
C ASP A 77 -16.99 8.98 4.67
N SER A 78 -16.57 7.91 3.98
CA SER A 78 -16.51 7.90 2.52
C SER A 78 -17.86 7.53 1.92
N SER A 79 -18.40 8.38 1.05
CA SER A 79 -19.71 8.20 0.39
C SER A 79 -19.76 7.06 -0.64
N MET A 80 -18.77 6.16 -0.66
CA MET A 80 -18.56 5.10 -1.65
C MET A 80 -18.13 3.82 -0.95
N ASP A 81 -18.44 2.65 -1.54
CA ASP A 81 -17.92 1.34 -1.14
C ASP A 81 -16.39 1.24 -1.38
N SER A 82 -15.63 2.01 -0.62
CA SER A 82 -14.18 2.09 -0.77
C SER A 82 -13.53 0.81 -0.23
N ARG A 83 -12.68 0.21 -1.05
CA ARG A 83 -11.82 -0.93 -0.68
C ARG A 83 -10.37 -0.46 -0.67
N PRO A 84 -9.94 0.30 0.36
CA PRO A 84 -8.59 0.84 0.40
C PRO A 84 -7.55 -0.27 0.55
N TRP A 85 -6.36 -0.03 0.00
CA TRP A 85 -5.21 -0.87 0.28
C TRP A 85 -4.78 -0.73 1.74
N ILE A 86 -4.50 -1.87 2.39
CA ILE A 86 -3.80 -1.93 3.67
C ILE A 86 -2.42 -2.54 3.46
N GLY A 87 -1.51 -2.33 4.41
CA GLY A 87 -0.11 -2.72 4.31
C GLY A 87 0.17 -4.20 4.55
N LEU A 88 -0.64 -5.11 4.00
CA LEU A 88 -0.45 -6.55 4.11
C LEU A 88 0.06 -7.10 2.77
N GLN A 89 1.16 -7.86 2.80
CA GLN A 89 1.82 -8.38 1.60
C GLN A 89 2.25 -9.82 1.78
N LEU A 90 2.23 -10.60 0.70
CA LEU A 90 2.76 -11.96 0.69
C LEU A 90 4.24 -11.89 0.28
N PRO A 91 5.18 -12.36 1.12
CA PRO A 91 6.58 -12.51 0.72
C PRO A 91 6.70 -13.46 -0.47
N GLN A 92 7.79 -13.36 -1.22
CA GLN A 92 8.09 -14.36 -2.25
C GLN A 92 8.37 -15.73 -1.61
N GLY A 93 7.81 -16.77 -2.22
CA GLY A 93 7.93 -18.15 -1.76
C GLY A 93 6.65 -18.69 -1.09
N CYS A 94 6.48 -20.01 -1.12
CA CYS A 94 5.40 -20.69 -0.40
C CYS A 94 5.86 -20.95 1.03
N GLY A 95 5.23 -20.32 2.02
CA GLY A 95 5.46 -20.62 3.44
C GLY A 95 4.89 -21.98 3.83
N ASP A 96 5.41 -22.56 4.91
CA ASP A 96 4.89 -23.82 5.47
C ASP A 96 3.40 -23.65 5.90
N PRO A 97 2.47 -24.47 5.38
CA PRO A 97 1.05 -24.41 5.71
C PRO A 97 0.75 -24.60 7.21
N VAL A 98 1.66 -25.21 7.97
CA VAL A 98 1.52 -25.45 9.41
C VAL A 98 1.80 -24.19 10.25
N HIS A 99 2.45 -23.17 9.69
CA HIS A 99 2.90 -21.97 10.42
C HIS A 99 2.42 -20.64 9.81
N LEU A 100 1.26 -20.65 9.17
CA LEU A 100 0.72 -19.46 8.53
C LEU A 100 0.21 -18.39 9.53
N GLY A 101 -0.02 -18.77 10.80
CA GLY A 101 -0.40 -17.84 11.86
C GLY A 101 -1.69 -17.04 11.57
N PRO A 102 -1.95 -15.95 12.32
CA PRO A 102 -3.14 -15.11 12.11
C PRO A 102 -3.17 -14.40 10.75
N LEU A 103 -2.00 -14.20 10.13
CA LEU A 103 -1.85 -13.52 8.83
C LEU A 103 -1.79 -14.46 7.63
N ARG A 104 -2.02 -15.77 7.81
CA ARG A 104 -2.07 -16.75 6.73
C ARG A 104 -0.82 -16.75 5.81
N GLY A 105 0.36 -16.52 6.37
CA GLY A 105 1.64 -16.43 5.63
C GLY A 105 1.98 -15.04 5.08
N PHE A 106 1.05 -14.08 5.16
CA PHE A 106 1.34 -12.69 4.84
C PHE A 106 2.13 -12.03 5.98
N GLN A 107 2.81 -10.94 5.65
CA GLN A 107 3.48 -10.05 6.59
C GLN A 107 3.05 -8.60 6.36
N TRP A 108 3.29 -7.75 7.35
CA TRP A 108 3.11 -6.31 7.17
C TRP A 108 4.21 -5.73 6.28
N VAL A 109 3.92 -4.61 5.61
CA VAL A 109 4.90 -3.86 4.81
C VAL A 109 6.09 -3.33 5.63
N THR A 110 5.99 -3.35 6.95
CA THR A 110 7.07 -3.06 7.90
C THR A 110 8.04 -4.24 8.12
N GLY A 111 7.75 -5.41 7.54
CA GLY A 111 8.63 -6.59 7.55
C GLY A 111 8.37 -7.61 8.67
N ASP A 112 7.42 -7.34 9.58
CA ASP A 112 7.05 -8.25 10.66
C ASP A 112 5.63 -8.83 10.47
N ASN A 113 5.29 -9.83 11.27
CA ASN A 113 3.99 -10.50 11.27
C ASN A 113 3.22 -10.35 12.59
N HIS A 114 3.66 -9.44 13.47
CA HIS A 114 3.09 -9.32 14.81
C HIS A 114 1.70 -8.67 14.72
N THR A 115 0.68 -9.40 15.16
CA THR A 115 -0.70 -8.91 15.21
C THR A 115 -1.49 -9.63 16.29
N SER A 116 -2.41 -8.91 16.92
CA SER A 116 -3.45 -9.47 17.81
C SER A 116 -4.79 -9.62 17.08
N TYR A 117 -4.84 -9.25 15.81
CA TYR A 117 -6.07 -9.03 15.07
C TYR A 117 -5.97 -9.53 13.62
N SER A 118 -7.02 -10.18 13.13
CA SER A 118 -7.20 -10.50 11.72
C SER A 118 -8.69 -10.58 11.37
N ARG A 119 -9.05 -10.15 10.16
CA ARG A 119 -10.43 -10.16 9.65
C ARG A 119 -10.44 -10.58 8.18
N TRP A 120 -10.08 -11.83 7.93
CA TRP A 120 -10.08 -12.41 6.60
C TRP A 120 -11.51 -12.60 6.07
N ALA A 121 -11.72 -12.32 4.80
CA ALA A 121 -12.96 -12.71 4.12
C ALA A 121 -13.16 -14.23 4.24
N ARG A 122 -14.42 -14.66 4.42
CA ARG A 122 -14.73 -16.09 4.44
C ARG A 122 -14.46 -16.65 3.04
N PRO A 123 -13.70 -17.76 2.92
CA PRO A 123 -13.58 -18.44 1.64
C PRO A 123 -14.99 -18.82 1.18
N ASN A 124 -15.30 -18.53 -0.09
CA ASN A 124 -16.42 -19.19 -0.74
C ASN A 124 -15.92 -20.56 -1.23
N ASP A 125 -16.81 -21.52 -1.52
CA ASP A 125 -16.41 -22.88 -1.98
C ASP A 125 -15.56 -22.87 -3.28
N GLN A 126 -15.43 -21.71 -3.93
CA GLN A 126 -14.65 -21.48 -5.15
C GLN A 126 -13.30 -20.75 -4.90
N SER A 127 -12.92 -20.45 -3.65
CA SER A 127 -11.67 -19.74 -3.38
C SER A 127 -10.48 -20.66 -3.66
N PRO A 128 -9.57 -20.30 -4.60
CA PRO A 128 -8.39 -21.10 -4.87
C PRO A 128 -7.51 -21.18 -3.61
N PRO A 129 -6.75 -22.29 -3.42
CA PRO A 129 -5.79 -22.38 -2.33
C PRO A 129 -4.80 -21.21 -2.41
N LEU A 130 -4.49 -20.61 -1.25
CA LEU A 130 -3.62 -19.43 -1.13
C LEU A 130 -2.21 -19.66 -1.70
N CYS A 131 -1.79 -20.92 -1.81
CA CYS A 131 -0.59 -21.36 -2.50
C CYS A 131 -0.95 -22.54 -3.42
N GLY A 132 -0.62 -22.43 -4.71
CA GLY A 132 -0.66 -23.55 -5.66
C GLY A 132 0.66 -24.34 -5.66
N PRO A 133 0.69 -25.56 -6.22
CA PRO A 133 1.89 -26.41 -6.23
C PRO A 133 3.05 -25.89 -7.09
N LEU A 134 2.84 -24.82 -7.86
CA LEU A 134 3.85 -24.26 -8.76
C LEU A 134 3.86 -22.74 -8.63
N CYS A 135 4.97 -22.20 -8.14
CA CYS A 135 5.32 -20.79 -8.31
C CYS A 135 5.72 -20.59 -9.78
N VAL A 136 5.08 -19.65 -10.48
CA VAL A 136 5.57 -19.14 -11.77
C VAL A 136 6.62 -18.06 -11.56
#